data_AF-A0A1E8Q4H4-F1
#
_entry.id   AF-A0A1E8Q4H4-F1
#
_cell.length_a   1.000
_cell.length_b   1.000
_cell.length_c   1.000
_cell.angle_alpha   90.00
_cell.angle_beta   90.00
_cell.angle_gamma   90.00
#
_symmetry.space_group_name_H-M   'P 1'
#
loop_
_entity.id
_entity.type
_entity.pdbx_description
1 polymer ?
#
loop_
_entity_poly.entity_id
_entity_poly.type
_entity_poly.pdbx_seq_one_letter_code
_entity_poly.pdbx_strand_id
1 'polypeptide(L)'
;MFGTNLRLTFLVVIVIMDFDVDSEIRRELALVLECGALVRERPDGHAEPGSDLAEDEGRFPEIWATSVARRGLGQAVECVDAACALVLSGSWMTPQFALLRAVYESAGSAVWLLAPEDVDTRLARLLVQHRESWRYSAKAFSGTPLDDGGEHDERQQWATNAAARVGIDPAKGKAGGFEALIESIDDLPGHPESLLTAWRVCAGVSHAKTWALQTIITEVDSIDVYEHGRMSAVVPDRGLFLSNLRVARRTVQQAWCLYRIRVAVRPHSMRLGLVRKDTNGNAVRS
;
A
#
# COMPACT_ATOMS: atom_id res chain seq x y z
N MET A 1 48.28 46.01 31.53
CA MET A 1 47.94 45.17 30.36
C MET A 1 46.94 44.13 30.82
N PHE A 2 45.64 44.39 30.65
CA PHE A 2 44.56 43.43 30.86
C PHE A 2 43.84 43.29 29.52
N GLY A 3 43.76 42.08 29.00
CA GLY A 3 43.09 41.77 27.73
C GLY A 3 42.34 40.45 27.87
N THR A 4 41.22 40.48 28.60
CA THR A 4 40.24 39.39 28.66
C THR A 4 39.39 39.41 27.40
N ASN A 5 39.63 38.45 26.50
CA ASN A 5 38.75 38.18 25.35
C ASN A 5 37.48 37.45 25.83
N LEU A 6 36.39 38.20 26.05
CA LEU A 6 35.05 37.64 26.14
C LEU A 6 34.59 37.23 24.72
N ARG A 7 34.57 35.93 24.43
CA ARG A 7 33.82 35.40 23.29
C ARG A 7 32.35 35.33 23.69
N LEU A 8 31.53 36.23 23.14
CA LEU A 8 30.07 36.08 23.12
C LEU A 8 29.73 34.93 22.17
N THR A 9 29.43 33.76 22.74
CA THR A 9 28.79 32.66 22.02
C THR A 9 27.33 33.06 21.79
N PHE A 10 27.00 33.49 20.58
CA PHE A 10 25.61 33.65 20.17
C PHE A 10 25.00 32.26 20.02
N LEU A 11 24.18 31.86 20.99
CA LEU A 11 23.27 30.75 20.85
C LEU A 11 22.19 31.18 19.84
N VAL A 12 22.39 30.88 18.56
CA VAL A 12 21.32 31.00 17.58
C VAL A 12 20.35 29.86 17.87
N VAL A 13 19.33 30.16 18.69
CA VAL A 13 18.13 29.32 18.77
C VAL A 13 17.41 29.52 17.45
N ILE A 14 17.72 28.67 16.48
CA ILE A 14 16.85 28.49 15.32
C ILE A 14 15.59 27.83 15.89
N VAL A 15 14.55 28.62 16.10
CA VAL A 15 13.20 28.09 16.26
C VAL A 15 12.81 27.55 14.89
N ILE A 16 13.23 26.31 14.61
CA ILE A 16 12.56 25.50 13.59
C ILE A 16 11.14 25.36 14.13
N MET A 17 10.15 25.84 13.39
CA MET A 17 8.77 25.44 13.65
C MET A 17 8.76 23.91 13.56
N ASP A 18 8.81 23.25 14.71
CA ASP A 18 8.79 21.80 14.81
C ASP A 18 7.40 21.38 14.36
N PHE A 19 7.28 21.06 13.08
CA PHE A 19 6.11 20.42 12.54
C PHE A 19 6.01 19.11 13.29
N ASP A 20 5.00 18.95 14.15
CA ASP A 20 4.86 17.74 14.95
C ASP A 20 4.53 16.55 14.03
N VAL A 21 5.58 15.94 13.48
CA VAL A 21 5.50 14.80 12.57
C VAL A 21 4.74 13.66 13.23
N ASP A 22 4.81 13.53 14.56
CA ASP A 22 4.11 12.49 15.31
C ASP A 22 2.60 12.74 15.32
N SER A 23 2.19 13.99 15.52
CA SER A 23 0.78 14.40 15.40
C SER A 23 0.22 14.13 14.01
N GLU A 24 1.00 14.41 12.96
CA GLU A 24 0.60 14.15 11.59
C GLU A 24 0.58 12.66 11.24
N ILE A 25 1.54 11.86 11.73
CA ILE A 25 1.50 10.40 11.62
C ILE A 25 0.24 9.85 12.28
N ARG A 26 -0.10 10.31 13.49
CA ARG A 26 -1.32 9.90 14.20
C ARG A 26 -2.58 10.29 13.45
N ARG A 27 -2.59 11.47 12.83
CA ARG A 27 -3.70 11.94 11.99
C ARG A 27 -3.90 11.05 10.76
N GLU A 28 -2.85 10.76 10.03
CA GLU A 28 -2.93 9.88 8.85
C GLU A 28 -3.35 8.45 9.25
N LEU A 29 -2.82 7.93 10.36
CA LEU A 29 -3.22 6.65 10.93
C LEU A 29 -4.72 6.62 11.27
N ALA A 30 -5.24 7.65 11.94
CA ALA A 30 -6.65 7.73 12.31
C ALA A 30 -7.57 7.62 11.09
N LEU A 31 -7.22 8.27 9.98
CA LEU A 31 -7.97 8.19 8.73
C LEU A 31 -7.97 6.77 8.12
N VAL A 32 -6.87 6.04 8.25
CA VAL A 32 -6.79 4.64 7.80
C VAL A 32 -7.61 3.71 8.71
N LEU A 33 -7.53 3.92 10.02
CA LEU A 33 -8.29 3.13 11.00
C LEU A 33 -9.81 3.32 10.85
N GLU A 34 -10.26 4.53 10.48
CA GLU A 34 -11.66 4.80 10.14
C GLU A 34 -12.11 3.96 8.94
N CYS A 35 -11.31 3.89 7.87
CA CYS A 35 -11.59 2.98 6.73
C CYS A 35 -11.66 1.52 7.20
N GLY A 36 -10.73 1.08 8.06
CA GLY A 36 -10.71 -0.29 8.59
C GLY A 36 -11.91 -0.64 9.47
N ALA A 37 -12.43 0.31 10.25
CA ALA A 37 -13.66 0.13 11.01
C ALA A 37 -14.85 -0.14 10.08
N LEU A 38 -14.99 0.67 9.03
CA LEU A 38 -16.08 0.54 8.06
C LEU A 38 -16.01 -0.78 7.26
N VAL A 39 -14.81 -1.29 6.97
CA VAL A 39 -14.64 -2.60 6.33
C VAL A 39 -15.20 -3.72 7.23
N ARG A 40 -15.05 -3.63 8.55
CA ARG A 40 -15.48 -4.67 9.50
C ARG A 40 -17.00 -4.70 9.75
N GLU A 41 -17.73 -3.61 9.54
CA GLU A 41 -19.15 -3.47 9.90
C GLU A 41 -20.13 -4.35 9.10
N ARG A 42 -19.79 -4.82 7.88
CA ARG A 42 -20.64 -5.72 7.07
C ARG A 42 -20.04 -7.13 6.96
N PRO A 43 -20.26 -8.04 7.91
CA PRO A 43 -19.55 -9.32 7.98
C PRO A 43 -20.04 -10.37 6.98
N ASP A 44 -21.26 -10.23 6.43
CA ASP A 44 -21.84 -11.16 5.44
C ASP A 44 -21.08 -11.16 4.12
N GLY A 45 -20.42 -10.05 3.78
CA GLY A 45 -19.50 -9.93 2.67
C GLY A 45 -20.16 -9.86 1.29
N HIS A 46 -21.45 -10.16 1.18
CA HIS A 46 -22.20 -10.10 -0.07
C HIS A 46 -22.43 -8.67 -0.57
N ALA A 47 -22.47 -8.55 -1.89
CA ALA A 47 -22.85 -7.32 -2.56
C ALA A 47 -24.38 -7.12 -2.54
N GLU A 48 -24.84 -5.86 -2.53
CA GLU A 48 -26.27 -5.57 -2.58
C GLU A 48 -26.87 -6.05 -3.93
N PRO A 49 -28.06 -6.67 -3.95
CA PRO A 49 -28.69 -7.12 -5.19
C PRO A 49 -28.82 -5.98 -6.22
N GLY A 50 -28.32 -6.19 -7.43
CA GLY A 50 -28.30 -5.17 -8.48
C GLY A 50 -27.08 -4.25 -8.48
N SER A 51 -26.10 -4.50 -7.61
CA SER A 51 -24.76 -3.90 -7.68
C SER A 51 -23.83 -4.68 -8.63
N ASP A 52 -22.69 -4.08 -8.98
CA ASP A 52 -21.69 -4.71 -9.85
C ASP A 52 -21.14 -6.03 -9.31
N LEU A 53 -20.79 -6.08 -8.01
CA LEU A 53 -20.26 -7.33 -7.46
C LEU A 53 -21.34 -8.37 -7.24
N ALA A 54 -22.62 -7.99 -7.20
CA ALA A 54 -23.71 -8.96 -7.22
C ALA A 54 -23.84 -9.65 -8.58
N GLU A 55 -23.54 -8.93 -9.68
CA GLU A 55 -23.42 -9.54 -11.01
C GLU A 55 -22.22 -10.49 -11.08
N ASP A 56 -21.06 -10.08 -10.55
CA ASP A 56 -19.87 -10.94 -10.45
C ASP A 56 -20.17 -12.22 -9.65
N GLU A 57 -20.79 -12.09 -8.47
CA GLU A 57 -21.18 -13.21 -7.59
C GLU A 57 -22.23 -14.12 -8.25
N GLY A 58 -23.20 -13.54 -8.97
CA GLY A 58 -24.21 -14.31 -9.70
C GLY A 58 -23.62 -15.14 -10.84
N ARG A 59 -22.60 -14.60 -11.54
CA ARG A 59 -21.92 -15.31 -12.62
C ARG A 59 -20.88 -16.31 -12.11
N PHE A 60 -20.26 -16.03 -10.97
CA PHE A 60 -19.25 -16.90 -10.37
C PHE A 60 -19.35 -16.95 -8.84
N PRO A 61 -20.19 -17.84 -8.29
CA PRO A 61 -20.51 -17.86 -6.86
C PRO A 61 -19.47 -18.59 -5.99
N GLU A 62 -18.42 -19.18 -6.57
CA GLU A 62 -17.47 -20.03 -5.84
C GLU A 62 -16.39 -19.22 -5.10
N ILE A 63 -16.00 -18.06 -5.62
CA ILE A 63 -15.12 -17.10 -4.95
C ILE A 63 -15.62 -15.68 -5.24
N TRP A 64 -15.61 -14.82 -4.23
CA TRP A 64 -16.19 -13.48 -4.36
C TRP A 64 -15.12 -12.40 -4.34
N ALA A 65 -15.19 -11.48 -5.29
CA ALA A 65 -14.32 -10.30 -5.34
C ALA A 65 -14.47 -9.45 -4.07
N THR A 66 -15.66 -9.43 -3.47
CA THR A 66 -15.95 -8.79 -2.18
C THR A 66 -15.04 -9.31 -1.07
N SER A 67 -15.02 -10.62 -0.85
CA SER A 67 -14.19 -11.28 0.17
C SER A 67 -12.69 -11.05 -0.05
N VAL A 68 -12.23 -11.12 -1.31
CA VAL A 68 -10.82 -10.89 -1.66
C VAL A 68 -10.41 -9.44 -1.42
N ALA A 69 -11.22 -8.47 -1.83
CA ALA A 69 -10.95 -7.05 -1.63
C ALA A 69 -10.93 -6.69 -0.13
N ARG A 70 -11.89 -7.19 0.65
CA ARG A 70 -11.94 -6.98 2.10
C ARG A 70 -10.70 -7.51 2.81
N ARG A 71 -10.22 -8.71 2.44
CA ARG A 71 -8.99 -9.28 2.99
C ARG A 71 -7.79 -8.39 2.69
N GLY A 72 -7.66 -7.90 1.46
CA GLY A 72 -6.60 -6.98 1.08
C GLY A 72 -6.65 -5.67 1.87
N LEU A 73 -7.85 -5.10 2.04
CA LEU A 73 -8.08 -3.90 2.84
C LEU A 73 -7.74 -4.10 4.33
N GLY A 74 -8.16 -5.22 4.93
CA GLY A 74 -7.86 -5.55 6.32
C GLY A 74 -6.36 -5.66 6.56
N GLN A 75 -5.66 -6.43 5.71
CA GLN A 75 -4.21 -6.57 5.75
C GLN A 75 -3.50 -5.20 5.63
N ALA A 76 -3.96 -4.35 4.71
CA ALA A 76 -3.39 -3.03 4.50
C ALA A 76 -3.53 -2.14 5.75
N VAL A 77 -4.70 -2.15 6.39
CA VAL A 77 -4.94 -1.37 7.61
C VAL A 77 -4.04 -1.84 8.76
N GLU A 78 -3.92 -3.16 8.98
CA GLU A 78 -3.06 -3.72 10.02
C GLU A 78 -1.58 -3.38 9.78
N CYS A 79 -1.13 -3.43 8.52
CA CYS A 79 0.24 -3.05 8.16
C CYS A 79 0.50 -1.54 8.38
N VAL A 80 -0.46 -0.65 8.11
CA VAL A 80 -0.33 0.78 8.42
C VAL A 80 -0.23 1.00 9.93
N ASP A 81 -1.11 0.36 10.71
CA ASP A 81 -1.11 0.48 12.16
C ASP A 81 0.23 0.03 12.76
N ALA A 82 0.72 -1.14 12.37
CA ALA A 82 2.02 -1.65 12.78
C ALA A 82 3.19 -0.74 12.36
N ALA A 83 3.15 -0.19 11.13
CA ALA A 83 4.20 0.72 10.66
C ALA A 83 4.25 2.01 11.48
N CYS A 84 3.08 2.58 11.80
CA CYS A 84 2.98 3.78 12.64
C CYS A 84 3.40 3.48 14.08
N ALA A 85 3.01 2.34 14.65
CA ALA A 85 3.42 1.92 15.98
C ALA A 85 4.95 1.82 16.12
N LEU A 86 5.66 1.29 15.11
CA LEU A 86 7.11 1.27 15.10
C LEU A 86 7.72 2.67 15.11
N VAL A 87 7.27 3.56 14.23
CA VAL A 87 7.83 4.92 14.13
C VAL A 87 7.55 5.77 15.38
N LEU A 88 6.38 5.56 16.01
CA LEU A 88 5.98 6.27 17.23
C LEU A 88 6.61 5.69 18.51
N SER A 89 7.10 4.44 18.49
CA SER A 89 7.68 3.78 19.67
C SER A 89 9.21 3.82 19.73
N GLY A 90 9.90 4.13 18.63
CA GLY A 90 11.35 4.19 18.64
C GLY A 90 11.99 4.56 17.30
N SER A 91 13.32 4.48 17.26
CA SER A 91 14.15 4.82 16.10
C SER A 91 14.42 3.61 15.19
N TRP A 92 13.36 2.90 14.81
CA TRP A 92 13.46 1.78 13.88
C TRP A 92 13.81 2.29 12.47
N MET A 93 14.84 1.72 11.85
CA MET A 93 15.36 2.23 10.57
C MET A 93 14.53 1.77 9.38
N THR A 94 14.24 0.48 9.29
CA THR A 94 13.76 -0.16 8.05
C THR A 94 12.41 -0.90 8.13
N PRO A 95 12.00 -1.54 9.24
CA PRO A 95 10.85 -2.46 9.22
C PRO A 95 9.52 -1.80 8.81
N GLN A 96 9.32 -0.53 9.16
CA GLN A 96 8.13 0.25 8.78
C GLN A 96 7.97 0.39 7.26
N PHE A 97 9.06 0.40 6.48
CA PHE A 97 8.99 0.46 5.02
C PHE A 97 8.64 -0.89 4.40
N ALA A 98 9.04 -2.01 5.02
CA ALA A 98 8.58 -3.33 4.60
C ALA A 98 7.06 -3.49 4.84
N LEU A 99 6.55 -2.92 5.95
CA LEU A 99 5.11 -2.87 6.21
C LEU A 99 4.39 -1.97 5.21
N LEU A 100 4.88 -0.77 4.91
CA LEU A 100 4.29 0.10 3.89
C LEU A 100 4.30 -0.54 2.48
N ARG A 101 5.35 -1.31 2.13
CA ARG A 101 5.33 -2.15 0.93
C ARG A 101 4.13 -3.10 0.92
N ALA A 102 3.92 -3.82 2.03
CA ALA A 102 2.80 -4.73 2.16
C ALA A 102 1.45 -4.01 2.05
N VAL A 103 1.34 -2.76 2.55
CA VAL A 103 0.14 -1.91 2.35
C VAL A 103 -0.12 -1.67 0.87
N TYR A 104 0.89 -1.22 0.11
CA TYR A 104 0.74 -0.95 -1.32
C TYR A 104 0.36 -2.21 -2.10
N GLU A 105 0.99 -3.34 -1.81
CA GLU A 105 0.71 -4.60 -2.50
C GLU A 105 -0.69 -5.14 -2.16
N SER A 106 -1.13 -5.06 -0.90
CA SER A 106 -2.44 -5.55 -0.46
C SER A 106 -3.60 -4.65 -0.87
N ALA A 107 -3.55 -3.35 -0.55
CA ALA A 107 -4.57 -2.39 -0.97
C ALA A 107 -4.54 -2.18 -2.49
N GLY A 108 -3.35 -2.13 -3.10
CA GLY A 108 -3.20 -2.01 -4.54
C GLY A 108 -3.79 -3.20 -5.29
N SER A 109 -3.63 -4.42 -4.78
CA SER A 109 -4.31 -5.59 -5.36
C SER A 109 -5.84 -5.46 -5.31
N ALA A 110 -6.39 -4.87 -4.24
CA ALA A 110 -7.82 -4.59 -4.16
C ALA A 110 -8.27 -3.49 -5.14
N VAL A 111 -7.50 -2.40 -5.28
CA VAL A 111 -7.75 -1.36 -6.30
C VAL A 111 -7.74 -1.99 -7.68
N TRP A 112 -6.69 -2.76 -8.01
CA TRP A 112 -6.55 -3.41 -9.29
C TRP A 112 -7.68 -4.41 -9.55
N LEU A 113 -8.10 -5.22 -8.57
CA LEU A 113 -9.25 -6.11 -8.75
C LEU A 113 -10.55 -5.35 -9.06
N LEU A 114 -10.80 -4.24 -8.37
CA LEU A 114 -12.10 -3.55 -8.40
C LEU A 114 -12.20 -2.40 -9.41
N ALA A 115 -11.06 -1.92 -9.94
CA ALA A 115 -11.02 -0.80 -10.87
C ALA A 115 -11.81 -1.02 -12.17
N PRO A 116 -11.76 -2.20 -12.84
CA PRO A 116 -12.48 -2.41 -14.09
C PRO A 116 -14.00 -2.29 -13.93
N GLU A 117 -14.65 -1.64 -14.90
CA GLU A 117 -16.11 -1.56 -14.98
C GLU A 117 -16.71 -2.87 -15.50
N ASP A 118 -15.99 -3.63 -16.32
CA ASP A 118 -16.49 -4.85 -16.94
C ASP A 118 -16.30 -6.09 -16.06
N VAL A 119 -17.35 -6.91 -15.99
CA VAL A 119 -17.39 -8.17 -15.23
C VAL A 119 -16.30 -9.14 -15.69
N ASP A 120 -16.09 -9.25 -17.01
CA ASP A 120 -15.10 -10.16 -17.59
C ASP A 120 -13.70 -9.93 -17.03
N THR A 121 -13.25 -8.68 -17.01
CA THR A 121 -11.92 -8.32 -16.51
C THR A 121 -11.85 -8.52 -15.00
N ARG A 122 -12.88 -8.15 -14.23
CA ARG A 122 -12.88 -8.38 -12.77
C ARG A 122 -12.80 -9.88 -12.44
N LEU A 123 -13.59 -10.73 -13.11
CA LEU A 123 -13.53 -12.17 -12.92
C LEU A 123 -12.20 -12.78 -13.38
N ALA A 124 -11.62 -12.28 -14.47
CA ALA A 124 -10.28 -12.71 -14.91
C ALA A 124 -9.22 -12.38 -13.85
N ARG A 125 -9.25 -11.16 -13.30
CA ARG A 125 -8.34 -10.72 -12.22
C ARG A 125 -8.52 -11.56 -10.95
N LEU A 126 -9.76 -11.85 -10.57
CA LEU A 126 -10.10 -12.68 -9.42
C LEU A 126 -9.54 -14.11 -9.54
N LEU A 127 -9.77 -14.76 -10.70
CA LEU A 127 -9.28 -16.12 -10.98
C LEU A 127 -7.75 -16.19 -11.01
N VAL A 128 -7.10 -15.21 -11.64
CA VAL A 128 -5.63 -15.14 -11.66
C VAL A 128 -5.07 -14.94 -10.26
N GLN A 129 -5.65 -14.03 -9.46
CA GLN A 129 -5.19 -13.81 -8.09
C GLN A 129 -5.36 -15.07 -7.21
N HIS A 130 -6.46 -15.81 -7.37
CA HIS A 130 -6.65 -17.09 -6.70
C HIS A 130 -5.58 -18.11 -7.10
N ARG A 131 -5.35 -18.28 -8.40
CA ARG A 131 -4.33 -19.19 -8.93
C ARG A 131 -2.93 -18.83 -8.44
N GLU A 132 -2.59 -17.56 -8.42
CA GLU A 132 -1.29 -17.07 -7.95
C GLU A 132 -1.06 -17.38 -6.47
N SER A 133 -2.08 -17.21 -5.62
CA SER A 133 -1.99 -17.56 -4.20
C SER A 133 -1.55 -19.01 -3.99
N TRP A 134 -2.15 -19.95 -4.75
CA TRP A 134 -1.81 -21.37 -4.66
C TRP A 134 -0.48 -21.71 -5.33
N ARG A 135 -0.09 -20.98 -6.37
CA ARG A 135 1.26 -21.10 -6.94
C ARG A 135 2.35 -20.69 -5.94
N TYR A 136 2.10 -19.65 -5.14
CA TYR A 136 3.01 -19.26 -4.06
C TYR A 136 2.98 -20.28 -2.91
N SER A 137 1.81 -20.86 -2.61
CA SER A 137 1.69 -21.99 -1.68
C SER A 137 2.61 -23.13 -2.10
N ALA A 138 2.50 -23.64 -3.32
CA ALA A 138 3.34 -24.72 -3.85
C ALA A 138 4.85 -24.47 -3.62
N LYS A 139 5.31 -23.26 -3.91
CA LYS A 139 6.71 -22.86 -3.68
C LYS A 139 7.07 -22.83 -2.19
N ALA A 140 6.21 -22.26 -1.36
CA ALA A 140 6.45 -22.17 0.08
C ALA A 140 6.50 -23.56 0.71
N PHE A 141 5.56 -24.45 0.37
CA PHE A 141 5.51 -25.81 0.90
C PHE A 141 6.68 -26.68 0.41
N SER A 142 7.12 -26.53 -0.85
CA SER A 142 8.24 -27.31 -1.42
C SER A 142 9.56 -27.20 -0.65
N GLY A 143 9.75 -26.14 0.14
CA GLY A 143 10.92 -25.92 0.97
C GLY A 143 10.77 -26.34 2.44
N THR A 144 9.65 -26.98 2.79
CA THR A 144 9.30 -27.31 4.19
C THR A 144 8.88 -28.78 4.32
N PRO A 145 8.91 -29.37 5.53
CA PRO A 145 8.36 -30.70 5.77
C PRO A 145 6.82 -30.73 5.78
N LEU A 146 6.17 -29.59 5.54
CA LEU A 146 4.71 -29.51 5.47
C LEU A 146 4.26 -30.05 4.11
N ASP A 147 3.27 -30.93 4.13
CA ASP A 147 2.59 -31.46 2.95
C ASP A 147 1.16 -30.92 2.95
N ASP A 148 0.77 -30.24 1.87
CA ASP A 148 -0.60 -29.77 1.67
C ASP A 148 -1.47 -30.81 0.93
N GLY A 149 -0.97 -32.04 0.76
CA GLY A 149 -1.69 -33.14 0.14
C GLY A 149 -1.97 -32.93 -1.35
N GLY A 150 -1.23 -32.03 -2.02
CA GLY A 150 -1.46 -31.65 -3.40
C GLY A 150 -2.54 -30.60 -3.60
N GLU A 151 -3.04 -29.97 -2.52
CA GLU A 151 -4.09 -28.94 -2.60
C GLU A 151 -3.68 -27.80 -3.54
N HIS A 152 -2.42 -27.37 -3.54
CA HIS A 152 -1.95 -26.33 -4.46
C HIS A 152 -2.13 -26.68 -5.94
N ASP A 153 -1.93 -27.93 -6.35
CA ASP A 153 -2.12 -28.37 -7.74
C ASP A 153 -3.61 -28.48 -8.07
N GLU A 154 -4.41 -29.05 -7.17
CA GLU A 154 -5.87 -29.14 -7.32
C GLU A 154 -6.50 -27.75 -7.49
N ARG A 155 -6.08 -26.77 -6.67
CA ARG A 155 -6.60 -25.40 -6.71
C ARG A 155 -6.17 -24.63 -7.95
N GLN A 156 -4.95 -24.85 -8.43
CA GLN A 156 -4.49 -24.26 -9.70
C GLN A 156 -5.25 -24.85 -10.90
N GLN A 157 -5.49 -26.17 -10.91
CA GLN A 157 -6.28 -26.82 -11.94
C GLN A 157 -7.76 -26.38 -11.88
N TRP A 158 -8.32 -26.29 -10.67
CA TRP A 158 -9.67 -25.77 -10.45
C TRP A 158 -9.84 -24.37 -11.02
N ALA A 159 -8.89 -23.45 -10.80
CA ALA A 159 -8.99 -22.10 -11.35
C ALA A 159 -9.01 -22.09 -12.89
N THR A 160 -8.26 -22.99 -13.52
CA THR A 160 -8.25 -23.17 -14.99
C THR A 160 -9.59 -23.69 -15.49
N ASN A 161 -10.14 -24.71 -14.82
CA ASN A 161 -11.44 -25.29 -15.16
C ASN A 161 -12.59 -24.29 -14.94
N ALA A 162 -12.52 -23.52 -13.85
CA ALA A 162 -13.49 -22.48 -13.52
C ALA A 162 -13.52 -21.40 -14.59
N ALA A 163 -12.36 -20.89 -15.01
CA ALA A 163 -12.25 -19.91 -16.09
C ALA A 163 -12.91 -20.39 -17.39
N ALA A 164 -12.62 -21.63 -17.80
CA ALA A 164 -13.23 -22.24 -18.98
C ALA A 164 -14.76 -22.36 -18.86
N ARG A 165 -15.25 -22.78 -17.69
CA ARG A 165 -16.69 -22.94 -17.41
C ARG A 165 -17.46 -21.62 -17.45
N VAL A 166 -16.89 -20.52 -16.95
CA VAL A 166 -17.53 -19.19 -16.98
C VAL A 166 -17.20 -18.36 -18.23
N GLY A 167 -16.46 -18.96 -19.18
CA GLY A 167 -16.08 -18.31 -20.44
C GLY A 167 -15.14 -17.11 -20.26
N ILE A 168 -14.29 -17.12 -19.23
CA ILE A 168 -13.35 -16.04 -18.91
C ILE A 168 -11.97 -16.38 -19.45
N ASP A 169 -11.35 -15.43 -20.16
CA ASP A 169 -9.95 -15.51 -20.57
C ASP A 169 -9.02 -15.05 -19.43
N PRO A 170 -8.24 -15.95 -18.80
CA PRO A 170 -7.32 -15.57 -17.72
C PRO A 170 -6.21 -14.62 -18.17
N ALA A 171 -5.91 -14.52 -19.48
CA ALA A 171 -4.89 -13.60 -19.96
C ALA A 171 -5.25 -12.13 -19.68
N LYS A 172 -6.55 -11.79 -19.69
CA LYS A 172 -7.05 -10.45 -19.32
C LYS A 172 -6.83 -10.09 -17.84
N GLY A 173 -6.59 -11.10 -17.00
CA GLY A 173 -6.35 -10.97 -15.57
C GLY A 173 -4.88 -10.95 -15.17
N LYS A 174 -3.91 -10.86 -16.09
CA LYS A 174 -2.48 -10.90 -15.72
C LYS A 174 -1.94 -9.50 -15.45
N ALA A 175 -1.48 -9.26 -14.22
CA ALA A 175 -0.83 -7.99 -13.86
C ALA A 175 0.64 -7.91 -14.28
N GLY A 176 1.34 -9.04 -14.44
CA GLY A 176 2.79 -9.05 -14.76
C GLY A 176 3.72 -8.94 -13.55
N GLY A 177 3.20 -9.06 -12.33
CA GLY A 177 3.94 -8.91 -11.07
C GLY A 177 3.48 -7.68 -10.29
N PHE A 178 3.99 -7.49 -9.07
CA PHE A 178 3.58 -6.36 -8.22
C PHE A 178 3.98 -5.01 -8.82
N GLU A 179 5.16 -4.87 -9.43
CA GLU A 179 5.56 -3.60 -10.03
C GLU A 179 4.59 -3.15 -11.12
N ALA A 180 4.29 -4.04 -12.08
CA ALA A 180 3.34 -3.75 -13.16
C ALA A 180 1.89 -3.57 -12.65
N LEU A 181 1.50 -4.30 -11.59
CA LEU A 181 0.22 -4.07 -10.91
C LEU A 181 0.16 -2.65 -10.36
N ILE A 182 1.17 -2.25 -9.58
CA ILE A 182 1.25 -0.94 -8.92
C ILE A 182 1.32 0.19 -9.96
N GLU A 183 2.11 0.02 -11.01
CA GLU A 183 2.19 0.97 -12.13
C GLU A 183 0.82 1.17 -12.79
N SER A 184 0.04 0.10 -12.99
CA SER A 184 -1.28 0.17 -13.63
C SER A 184 -2.34 0.92 -12.80
N ILE A 185 -2.08 1.17 -11.52
CA ILE A 185 -2.98 1.87 -10.61
C ILE A 185 -2.36 3.15 -10.02
N ASP A 186 -1.17 3.55 -10.47
CA ASP A 186 -0.56 4.80 -10.03
C ASP A 186 -1.39 5.98 -10.51
N ASP A 187 -1.95 6.70 -9.55
CA ASP A 187 -2.89 7.78 -9.78
C ASP A 187 -2.18 9.12 -9.96
N LEU A 188 -0.88 9.21 -9.66
CA LEU A 188 -0.06 10.42 -9.79
C LEU A 188 1.35 10.12 -10.36
N PRO A 189 1.46 9.54 -11.57
CA PRO A 189 2.75 9.21 -12.15
C PRO A 189 3.62 10.46 -12.35
N GLY A 190 4.90 10.36 -11.95
CA GLY A 190 5.87 11.46 -12.07
C GLY A 190 5.79 12.55 -10.98
N HIS A 191 4.84 12.45 -10.05
CA HIS A 191 4.74 13.34 -8.89
C HIS A 191 5.46 12.77 -7.66
N PRO A 192 5.88 13.63 -6.70
CA PRO A 192 6.42 13.18 -5.42
C PRO A 192 5.50 12.21 -4.67
N GLU A 193 4.19 12.35 -4.85
CA GLU A 193 3.18 11.50 -4.24
C GLU A 193 2.82 10.27 -5.10
N SER A 194 3.61 9.92 -6.13
CA SER A 194 3.43 8.73 -6.98
C SER A 194 3.42 7.45 -6.15
N LEU A 195 2.42 6.59 -6.40
CA LEU A 195 2.32 5.29 -5.75
C LEU A 195 3.46 4.36 -6.17
N LEU A 196 3.81 4.34 -7.46
CA LEU A 196 4.90 3.51 -7.98
C LEU A 196 6.25 3.91 -7.37
N THR A 197 6.50 5.20 -7.24
CA THR A 197 7.72 5.72 -6.61
C THR A 197 7.81 5.29 -5.14
N ALA A 198 6.73 5.46 -4.39
CA ALA A 198 6.65 5.05 -2.98
C ALA A 198 6.87 3.52 -2.81
N TRP A 199 6.24 2.72 -3.66
CA TRP A 199 6.43 1.27 -3.67
C TRP A 199 7.88 0.89 -4.00
N ARG A 200 8.52 1.52 -5.00
CA ARG A 200 9.92 1.24 -5.38
C ARG A 200 10.90 1.53 -4.24
N VAL A 201 10.70 2.61 -3.49
CA VAL A 201 11.51 2.90 -2.29
C VAL A 201 11.35 1.77 -1.27
N CYS A 202 10.12 1.41 -0.92
CA CYS A 202 9.83 0.37 0.07
C CYS A 202 10.33 -1.02 -0.37
N ALA A 203 10.21 -1.35 -1.66
CA ALA A 203 10.76 -2.56 -2.25
C ALA A 203 12.29 -2.59 -2.21
N GLY A 204 12.94 -1.47 -2.53
CA GLY A 204 14.39 -1.32 -2.41
C GLY A 204 14.89 -1.53 -0.97
N VAL A 205 14.20 -0.94 0.02
CA VAL A 205 14.52 -1.14 1.44
C VAL A 205 14.36 -2.60 1.86
N SER A 206 13.27 -3.25 1.45
CA SER A 206 13.01 -4.67 1.74
C SER A 206 14.08 -5.61 1.18
N HIS A 207 14.77 -5.19 0.10
CA HIS A 207 15.86 -5.93 -0.51
C HIS A 207 17.26 -5.39 -0.15
N ALA A 208 17.35 -4.56 0.90
CA ALA A 208 18.60 -3.96 1.39
C ALA A 208 19.43 -3.27 0.28
N LYS A 209 18.76 -2.64 -0.69
CA LYS A 209 19.45 -1.92 -1.77
C LYS A 209 20.10 -0.66 -1.20
N THR A 210 21.40 -0.48 -1.44
CA THR A 210 22.20 0.64 -0.89
C THR A 210 21.54 1.99 -1.11
N TRP A 211 21.09 2.29 -2.34
CA TRP A 211 20.43 3.56 -2.65
C TRP A 211 19.16 3.77 -1.83
N ALA A 212 18.37 2.71 -1.60
CA ALA A 212 17.11 2.80 -0.87
C ALA A 212 17.35 2.96 0.63
N LEU A 213 18.34 2.25 1.18
CA LEU A 213 18.76 2.41 2.57
C LEU A 213 19.32 3.82 2.82
N GLN A 214 20.06 4.39 1.88
CA GLN A 214 20.53 5.78 1.94
C GLN A 214 19.42 6.81 1.80
N THR A 215 18.32 6.46 1.11
CA THR A 215 17.18 7.37 0.91
C THR A 215 16.38 7.56 2.20
N ILE A 216 16.27 6.53 3.05
CA ILE A 216 15.41 6.54 4.24
C ILE A 216 16.08 7.06 5.51
N ILE A 217 17.26 7.65 5.40
CA ILE A 217 18.06 8.12 6.52
C ILE A 217 18.38 9.59 6.40
N THR A 218 18.48 10.26 7.54
CA THR A 218 19.00 11.61 7.66
C THR A 218 20.36 11.53 8.36
N GLU A 219 21.39 12.09 7.74
CA GLU A 219 22.70 12.28 8.36
C GLU A 219 22.60 13.36 9.43
N VAL A 220 23.01 13.04 10.66
CA VAL A 220 22.99 13.96 11.80
C VAL A 220 24.38 14.35 12.27
N ASP A 221 25.39 13.55 11.95
CA ASP A 221 26.80 13.85 12.19
C ASP A 221 27.66 13.08 11.18
N SER A 222 28.87 13.56 10.90
CA SER A 222 29.81 12.84 10.06
C SER A 222 31.26 13.17 10.38
N ILE A 223 32.13 12.17 10.25
CA ILE A 223 33.57 12.29 10.44
C ILE A 223 34.28 11.74 9.21
N ASP A 224 35.16 12.54 8.62
CA ASP A 224 36.09 12.10 7.58
C ASP A 224 37.20 11.26 8.22
N VAL A 225 37.29 9.99 7.81
CA VAL A 225 38.25 9.00 8.32
C VAL A 225 39.48 8.94 7.41
N TYR A 226 39.30 9.11 6.10
CA TYR A 226 40.36 9.25 5.10
C TYR A 226 39.79 9.89 3.82
N GLU A 227 40.63 10.16 2.82
CA GLU A 227 40.29 10.93 1.60
C GLU A 227 38.97 10.53 0.91
N HIS A 228 38.55 9.28 1.04
CA HIS A 228 37.28 8.76 0.52
C HIS A 228 36.47 7.94 1.53
N GLY A 229 36.80 8.04 2.83
CA GLY A 229 36.13 7.28 3.89
C GLY A 229 35.41 8.22 4.84
N ARG A 230 34.08 8.24 4.79
CA ARG A 230 33.24 9.03 5.71
C ARG A 230 32.43 8.10 6.60
N MET A 231 32.48 8.33 7.90
CA MET A 231 31.59 7.68 8.87
C MET A 231 30.48 8.65 9.24
N SER A 232 29.22 8.25 9.03
CA SER A 232 28.06 9.09 9.29
C SER A 232 27.22 8.52 10.43
N ALA A 233 26.85 9.37 11.39
CA ALA A 233 25.76 9.08 12.32
C ALA A 233 24.44 9.43 11.63
N VAL A 234 23.47 8.52 11.69
CA VAL A 234 22.25 8.61 10.90
C VAL A 234 21.03 8.27 11.76
N VAL A 235 19.89 8.89 11.44
CA VAL A 235 18.58 8.61 12.05
C VAL A 235 17.56 8.30 10.95
N PRO A 236 16.42 7.65 11.26
CA PRO A 236 15.37 7.44 10.27
C PRO A 236 14.79 8.78 9.79
N ASP A 237 14.57 8.91 8.49
CA ASP A 237 13.86 10.07 7.92
C ASP A 237 12.34 9.94 8.19
N ARG A 238 11.89 10.58 9.27
CA ARG A 238 10.46 10.60 9.66
C ARG A 238 9.59 11.39 8.66
N GLY A 239 10.16 12.37 7.95
CA GLY A 239 9.43 13.15 6.95
C GLY A 239 9.15 12.34 5.69
N LEU A 240 10.11 11.53 5.26
CA LEU A 240 9.92 10.57 4.17
C LEU A 240 8.93 9.47 4.57
N PHE A 241 9.00 8.97 5.82
CA PHE A 241 7.99 8.04 6.32
C PHE A 241 6.59 8.64 6.24
N LEU A 242 6.38 9.86 6.76
CA LEU A 242 5.08 10.54 6.69
C LEU A 242 4.60 10.73 5.23
N SER A 243 5.50 11.04 4.32
CA SER A 243 5.19 11.16 2.88
C SER A 243 4.70 9.84 2.30
N ASN A 244 5.38 8.72 2.62
CA ASN A 244 4.95 7.39 2.20
C ASN A 244 3.64 6.97 2.88
N LEU A 245 3.46 7.29 4.16
CA LEU A 245 2.22 7.02 4.89
C LEU A 245 1.01 7.71 4.24
N ARG A 246 1.17 8.96 3.77
CA ARG A 246 0.12 9.68 3.03
C ARG A 246 -0.26 9.00 1.72
N VAL A 247 0.71 8.42 1.02
CA VAL A 247 0.46 7.61 -0.19
C VAL A 247 -0.26 6.32 0.19
N ALA A 248 0.18 5.63 1.24
CA ALA A 248 -0.45 4.40 1.75
C ALA A 248 -1.92 4.64 2.15
N ARG A 249 -2.20 5.70 2.91
CA ARG A 249 -3.57 6.12 3.23
C ARG A 249 -4.39 6.36 1.95
N ARG A 250 -3.83 7.04 0.94
CA ARG A 250 -4.54 7.30 -0.33
C ARG A 250 -4.91 5.99 -1.04
N THR A 251 -3.99 5.03 -1.11
CA THR A 251 -4.25 3.72 -1.73
C THR A 251 -5.33 2.94 -0.98
N VAL A 252 -5.30 2.94 0.36
CA VAL A 252 -6.36 2.31 1.18
C VAL A 252 -7.71 2.97 0.94
N GLN A 253 -7.76 4.30 0.91
CA GLN A 253 -9.00 5.04 0.63
C GLN A 253 -9.53 4.78 -0.78
N GLN A 254 -8.66 4.69 -1.78
CA GLN A 254 -9.05 4.36 -3.15
C GLN A 254 -9.66 2.96 -3.22
N ALA A 255 -9.02 1.97 -2.59
CA ALA A 255 -9.55 0.61 -2.49
C ALA A 255 -10.91 0.58 -1.78
N TRP A 256 -11.05 1.33 -0.68
CA TRP A 256 -12.32 1.45 0.04
C TRP A 256 -13.43 2.10 -0.80
N CYS A 257 -13.13 3.20 -1.48
CA CYS A 257 -14.07 3.87 -2.37
C CYS A 257 -14.54 2.93 -3.49
N LEU A 258 -13.62 2.25 -4.17
CA LEU A 258 -13.97 1.27 -5.20
C LEU A 258 -14.82 0.14 -4.62
N TYR A 259 -14.45 -0.39 -3.46
CA TYR A 259 -15.24 -1.43 -2.78
C TYR A 259 -16.68 -0.96 -2.55
N ARG A 260 -16.87 0.23 -1.98
CA ARG A 260 -18.19 0.81 -1.72
C ARG A 260 -19.01 1.05 -2.99
N ILE A 261 -18.36 1.52 -4.04
CA ILE A 261 -18.99 1.76 -5.35
C ILE A 261 -19.51 0.45 -5.93
N ARG A 262 -18.75 -0.64 -5.78
CA ARG A 262 -19.03 -1.92 -6.45
C ARG A 262 -20.01 -2.81 -5.66
N VAL A 263 -20.12 -2.64 -4.34
CA VAL A 263 -21.06 -3.42 -3.49
C VAL A 263 -22.43 -2.78 -3.31
N ALA A 264 -22.65 -1.55 -3.76
CA ALA A 264 -23.90 -0.82 -3.57
C ALA A 264 -24.64 -0.64 -4.90
N VAL A 265 -25.97 -0.63 -4.85
CA VAL A 265 -26.80 -0.33 -6.04
C VAL A 265 -26.59 1.13 -6.44
N ARG A 266 -26.31 1.39 -7.73
CA ARG A 266 -26.03 2.73 -8.24
C ARG A 266 -27.16 3.24 -9.14
N PRO A 267 -27.77 4.41 -8.84
CA PRO A 267 -28.80 5.00 -9.72
C PRO A 267 -28.23 5.68 -10.98
N HIS A 268 -26.91 5.91 -11.06
CA HIS A 268 -26.21 6.51 -12.20
C HIS A 268 -24.72 6.12 -12.20
N SER A 269 -24.03 6.33 -13.32
CA SER A 269 -22.58 6.06 -13.44
C SER A 269 -21.78 7.06 -12.59
N MET A 270 -20.93 6.53 -11.69
CA MET A 270 -19.98 7.33 -10.91
C MET A 270 -18.56 7.04 -11.39
N ARG A 271 -17.77 8.09 -11.61
CA ARG A 271 -16.33 7.98 -11.88
C ARG A 271 -15.56 8.57 -10.71
N LEU A 272 -14.55 7.84 -10.23
CA LEU A 272 -13.57 8.40 -9.28
C LEU A 272 -12.63 9.33 -10.05
N GLY A 273 -12.53 10.57 -9.58
CA GLY A 273 -11.55 11.55 -10.06
C GLY A 273 -10.75 12.08 -8.89
N LEU A 274 -9.43 12.17 -9.06
CA LEU A 274 -8.60 12.90 -8.11
C LEU A 274 -8.87 14.39 -8.22
N VAL A 275 -9.07 15.04 -7.08
CA VAL A 275 -9.16 16.49 -6.99
C VAL A 275 -8.03 16.96 -6.08
N ARG A 276 -7.10 17.73 -6.64
CA ARG A 276 -6.04 18.38 -5.85
C ARG A 276 -6.70 19.39 -4.92
N LYS A 277 -6.36 19.35 -3.63
CA LYS A 277 -6.85 20.30 -2.63
C LYS A 277 -5.71 21.09 -2.00
N ASP A 278 -5.96 22.34 -1.65
CA ASP A 278 -5.04 23.15 -0.84
C ASP A 278 -5.07 22.70 0.63
N THR A 279 -4.24 23.31 1.49
CA THR A 279 -4.21 23.05 2.93
C THR A 279 -5.51 23.36 3.65
N ASN A 280 -6.40 24.16 3.04
CA ASN A 280 -7.73 24.50 3.54
C ASN A 280 -8.83 23.57 2.98
N GLY A 281 -8.47 22.59 2.15
CA GLY A 281 -9.42 21.64 1.56
C GLY A 281 -10.13 22.14 0.30
N ASN A 282 -9.76 23.29 -0.25
CA ASN A 282 -10.34 23.84 -1.48
C ASN A 282 -9.74 23.17 -2.71
N ALA A 283 -10.57 22.87 -3.71
CA ALA A 283 -10.10 22.33 -4.98
C ALA A 283 -9.18 23.33 -5.70
N VAL A 284 -7.97 22.88 -6.07
CA VAL A 284 -7.01 23.65 -6.84
C VAL A 284 -7.13 23.21 -8.30
N ARG A 285 -7.43 24.15 -9.20
CA ARG A 285 -7.38 23.86 -10.65
C ARG A 285 -5.93 23.70 -11.06
N SER A 286 -5.60 22.55 -11.63
CA SER A 286 -4.36 22.30 -12.35
C SER A 286 -4.28 23.14 -13.62
#